data_AF-A0A373QDX3-F1
#
_entry.id   AF-A0A373QDX3-F1
#
_cell.length_a   1.000
_cell.length_b   1.000
_cell.length_c   1.000
_cell.angle_alpha   90.00
_cell.angle_beta   90.00
_cell.angle_gamma   90.00
#
_symmetry.space_group_name_H-M   'P 1'
#
loop_
_entity.id
_entity.type
_entity.pdbx_description
1 polymer ?
#
loop_
_entity_poly.entity_id
_entity_poly.type
_entity_poly.pdbx_seq_one_letter_code
_entity_poly.pdbx_strand_id
1 'polypeptide(L)' 'MFTAEETEYINCSADKNNAFFEVWTKKESFVKAIGTGLTIPLDSFSVLSDTTRYDGKTYCFKEYSVGEDDYKMFVCYLS' A
#
# COMPACT_ATOMS: atom_id res chain seq x y z
N MET A 1 4.77 3.91 11.02
CA MET A 1 3.95 2.80 10.45
C MET A 1 3.25 3.24 9.17
N PHE A 2 2.57 4.39 9.17
CA PHE A 2 2.11 5.08 7.96
C PHE A 2 2.83 6.42 7.84
N THR A 3 2.92 6.96 6.63
CA THR A 3 3.38 8.34 6.43
C THR A 3 2.35 9.33 7.00
N ALA A 4 2.75 10.60 7.16
CA ALA A 4 1.81 11.64 7.58
C ALA A 4 0.65 11.80 6.58
N GLU A 5 0.96 11.74 5.28
CA GLU A 5 -0.04 11.84 4.19
C GLU A 5 -1.03 10.67 4.20
N GLU A 6 -0.55 9.44 4.41
CA GLU A 6 -1.42 8.26 4.51
C GLU A 6 -2.31 8.32 5.74
N THR A 7 -1.78 8.84 6.85
CA THR A 7 -2.55 9.04 8.08
C THR A 7 -3.65 10.08 7.87
N GLU A 8 -3.35 11.17 7.18
CA GLU A 8 -4.34 12.19 6.81
C GLU A 8 -5.39 11.62 5.87
N TYR A 9 -4.98 10.87 4.83
CA TYR A 9 -5.89 10.18 3.91
C TYR A 9 -6.87 9.26 4.64
N ILE A 10 -6.38 8.41 5.56
CA ILE A 10 -7.24 7.51 6.34
C ILE A 10 -8.20 8.30 7.23
N ASN A 11 -7.71 9.34 7.92
CA ASN A 11 -8.53 10.11 8.86
C ASN A 11 -9.61 10.97 8.19
N CYS A 12 -9.34 11.45 6.97
CA CYS A 12 -10.26 12.25 6.17
C CYS A 12 -11.20 11.41 5.29
N SER A 13 -10.98 10.10 5.17
CA SER A 13 -11.85 9.21 4.42
C SER A 13 -13.23 9.07 5.08
N ALA A 14 -14.29 9.04 4.25
CA ALA A 14 -15.65 8.73 4.70
C ALA A 14 -15.75 7.31 5.28
N ASP A 15 -15.01 6.36 4.69
CA ASP A 15 -14.83 5.02 5.22
C ASP A 15 -13.36 4.82 5.60
N LYS A 16 -13.08 4.97 6.90
CA LYS A 16 -11.74 4.86 7.47
C LYS A 16 -11.20 3.44 7.44
N ASN A 17 -12.07 2.44 7.60
CA ASN A 17 -11.66 1.04 7.62
C ASN A 17 -11.24 0.63 6.21
N ASN A 18 -12.05 0.97 5.21
CA ASN A 18 -11.72 0.70 3.82
C ASN A 18 -10.41 1.39 3.39
N ALA A 19 -10.23 2.66 3.75
CA ALA A 19 -9.00 3.42 3.49
C ALA A 19 -7.77 2.79 4.19
N PHE A 20 -7.93 2.36 5.45
CA PHE A 20 -6.87 1.65 6.17
C PHE A 20 -6.48 0.35 5.46
N PHE A 21 -7.45 -0.48 5.07
CA PHE A 21 -7.17 -1.75 4.40
C PHE A 21 -6.56 -1.55 3.02
N GLU A 22 -6.94 -0.50 2.30
CA GLU A 22 -6.27 -0.13 1.05
C GLU A 22 -4.79 0.18 1.27
N VAL A 23 -4.47 1.12 2.16
CA VAL A 23 -3.09 1.54 2.44
C VAL A 23 -2.27 0.37 2.99
N TRP A 24 -2.81 -0.35 3.97
CA TRP A 24 -2.13 -1.50 4.57
C TRP A 24 -1.82 -2.59 3.54
N THR A 25 -2.79 -2.95 2.70
CA THR A 25 -2.61 -4.03 1.72
C THR A 25 -1.62 -3.63 0.62
N LYS A 26 -1.65 -2.38 0.16
CA LYS A 26 -0.63 -1.87 -0.77
C LYS A 26 0.77 -1.94 -0.16
N LYS A 27 0.96 -1.47 1.09
CA LYS A 27 2.25 -1.55 1.79
C LYS A 27 2.75 -2.98 1.93
N GLU A 28 1.90 -3.89 2.40
CA GLU A 28 2.24 -5.30 2.54
C GLU A 28 2.63 -5.94 1.21
N SER A 29 1.89 -5.65 0.13
CA SER A 29 2.21 -6.15 -1.21
C SER A 29 3.57 -5.65 -1.71
N PHE A 30 3.91 -4.39 -1.43
CA PHE A 30 5.21 -3.81 -1.77
C PHE A 30 6.35 -4.43 -0.96
N VAL A 31 6.21 -4.53 0.36
CA VAL A 31 7.21 -5.15 1.24
C VAL A 31 7.49 -6.59 0.82
N LYS A 32 6.44 -7.35 0.47
CA LYS A 32 6.57 -8.70 -0.09
C LYS A 32 7.31 -8.71 -1.44
N ALA A 33 7.05 -7.74 -2.31
CA ALA A 33 7.69 -7.65 -3.63
C ALA A 33 9.19 -7.31 -3.55
N ILE A 34 9.61 -6.48 -2.59
CA ILE A 34 11.03 -6.14 -2.39
C ILE A 34 11.77 -7.18 -1.53
N GLY A 35 11.07 -8.05 -0.82
CA GLY A 35 11.64 -9.19 -0.10
C GLY A 35 12.43 -8.81 1.17
N THR A 36 12.29 -7.58 1.67
CA THR A 36 13.03 -7.09 2.84
C THR A 36 12.40 -7.50 4.18
N GLY A 37 11.17 -8.03 4.15
CA GLY A 37 10.36 -8.20 5.36
C GLY A 37 10.13 -6.87 6.08
N LEU A 38 9.86 -6.89 7.39
CA LEU A 38 9.58 -5.68 8.17
C LEU A 38 10.84 -4.88 8.56
N THR A 39 11.96 -5.07 7.85
CA THR A 39 13.20 -4.33 8.09
C THR A 39 13.17 -2.92 7.49
N ILE A 40 12.33 -2.69 6.48
CA ILE A 40 12.06 -1.35 5.95
C ILE A 40 11.05 -0.61 6.86
N PRO A 41 11.35 0.61 7.33
CA PRO A 41 10.38 1.41 8.06
C PRO A 41 9.17 1.72 7.16
N LEU A 42 7.97 1.32 7.59
CA LEU A 42 6.76 1.48 6.77
C LEU A 42 6.36 2.95 6.53
N ASP A 43 6.92 3.90 7.29
CA ASP A 43 6.77 5.34 7.10
C ASP A 43 7.87 5.96 6.21
N SER A 44 8.81 5.17 5.68
CA SER A 44 9.85 5.66 4.76
C SER A 44 9.41 5.71 3.29
N PHE A 45 8.20 5.27 2.97
CA PHE A 45 7.64 5.25 1.61
C PHE A 45 6.12 5.40 1.64
N SER A 46 5.56 5.98 0.58
CA SER A 46 4.12 6.20 0.42
C SER A 46 3.54 5.22 -0.63
N VAL A 47 2.31 4.79 -0.42
CA VAL A 47 1.53 3.96 -1.36
C VAL A 47 0.22 4.63 -1.82
N LEU A 48 0.10 5.95 -1.63
CA LEU A 48 -1.07 6.70 -2.11
C LEU A 48 -1.10 6.86 -3.64
N SER A 49 0.05 6.70 -4.30
CA SER A 49 0.16 6.68 -5.76
C SER A 49 0.03 5.25 -6.30
N ASP A 50 -0.29 5.11 -7.59
CA ASP A 50 -0.30 3.83 -8.30
C ASP A 50 1.10 3.19 -8.42
N THR A 51 2.14 3.97 -8.11
CA THR A 51 3.52 3.50 -8.12
C THR A 51 4.30 3.97 -6.90
N THR A 52 5.33 3.20 -6.52
CA THR A 52 6.33 3.63 -5.54
C THR A 52 7.74 3.30 -6.04
N ARG A 53 8.74 4.10 -5.65
CA ARG A 53 10.13 3.91 -6.07
C ARG A 53 10.99 3.41 -4.92
N TYR A 54 11.83 2.43 -5.20
CA TYR A 54 12.76 1.86 -4.24
C TYR A 54 13.98 1.28 -4.95
N ASP A 55 15.17 1.56 -4.43
CA ASP A 55 16.44 1.06 -4.98
C ASP A 55 16.58 1.26 -6.51
N GLY A 56 16.26 2.48 -6.97
CA GLY A 56 16.31 2.85 -8.39
C GLY A 56 15.22 2.24 -9.28
N LYS A 57 14.36 1.37 -8.74
CA LYS A 57 13.29 0.67 -9.44
C LYS A 57 11.93 1.30 -9.16
N THR A 58 10.98 1.07 -10.07
CA THR A 58 9.58 1.52 -9.94
C THR A 58 8.68 0.30 -9.80
N TYR A 59 7.90 0.28 -8.74
CA TYR A 59 6.93 -0.77 -8.44
C TYR A 59 5.53 -0.21 -8.67
N CYS A 60 4.66 -1.01 -9.27
CA CYS A 60 3.29 -0.67 -9.60
C CYS A 60 2.31 -1.49 -8.76
N PHE A 61 1.17 -0.89 -8.41
CA PHE A 61 0.09 -1.55 -7.69
C PHE A 61 -1.08 -1.85 -8.62
N LYS A 62 -1.66 -3.04 -8.48
CA LYS A 62 -2.90 -3.40 -9.16
C LYS A 62 -3.90 -3.99 -8.17
N GLU A 63 -5.07 -3.36 -8.09
CA GLU A 63 -6.20 -3.85 -7.31
C GLU A 63 -6.91 -5.00 -8.01
N TYR A 64 -7.39 -5.96 -7.23
CA TYR A 64 -8.28 -7.02 -7.68
C TYR A 64 -9.47 -7.12 -6.73
N SER A 65 -10.67 -7.23 -7.29
CA SER A 65 -11.87 -7.59 -6.54
C SER A 65 -11.91 -9.11 -6.34
N VAL A 66 -12.02 -9.56 -5.10
CA VAL A 66 -12.09 -10.99 -4.77
C VAL A 66 -13.21 -11.23 -3.77
N GLY A 67 -14.18 -12.06 -4.13
CA GLY A 67 -15.32 -12.39 -3.27
C GLY A 67 -16.35 -11.26 -3.20
N GLU A 68 -16.98 -11.13 -2.03
CA GLU A 68 -17.85 -9.99 -1.69
C GLU A 68 -17.02 -8.72 -1.45
N ASP A 69 -17.66 -7.55 -1.46
CA ASP A 69 -17.02 -6.22 -1.45
C ASP A 69 -16.24 -5.86 -0.16
N ASP A 70 -16.04 -6.82 0.75
CA ASP A 70 -15.44 -6.63 2.08
C ASP A 70 -13.92 -6.82 2.12
N TYR A 71 -13.29 -7.21 1.00
CA TYR A 71 -11.85 -7.48 0.94
C TYR A 71 -11.10 -6.53 0.01
N LYS A 72 -9.92 -6.09 0.46
CA LYS A 72 -8.94 -5.39 -0.37
C LYS A 72 -7.80 -6.33 -0.76
N MET A 73 -7.52 -6.43 -2.05
CA MET A 73 -6.40 -7.19 -2.59
C MET A 73 -5.59 -6.33 -3.56
N PHE A 74 -4.29 -6.21 -3.29
CA PHE A 74 -3.35 -5.56 -4.19
C PHE A 74 -2.20 -6.51 -4.55
N VAL A 75 -1.83 -6.48 -5.83
CA VAL A 75 -0.60 -7.08 -6.33
C VAL A 75 0.39 -5.97 -6.63
N CYS A 76 1.60 -6.10 -6.09
CA CYS A 76 2.73 -5.23 -6.41
C CYS A 76 3.67 -5.95 -7.38
N TYR A 77 4.08 -5.28 -8.46
CA TYR A 77 5.00 -5.83 -9.46
C TYR A 77 6.01 -4.78 -9.92
N LEU A 78 7.18 -5.23 -10.36
CA LEU A 78 8.21 -4.38 -10.93
C LEU A 78 7.82 -3.98 -12.36
N SER A 79 7.85 -2.68 -12.66
CA SER A 79 7.59 -2.14 -14.01
C SER A 79 8.71 -2.43 -15.00
#